data_AF-A0A6I4IMQ1-F1
#
_entry.id   AF-A0A6I4IMQ1-F1
#
_cell.length_a   1.000
_cell.length_b   1.000
_cell.length_c   1.000
_cell.angle_alpha   90.00
_cell.angle_beta   90.00
_cell.angle_gamma   90.00
#
_symmetry.space_group_name_H-M   'P 1'
#
loop_
_entity.id
_entity.type
_entity.pdbx_description
1 polymer ?
#
loop_
_entity_poly.entity_id
_entity_poly.type
_entity_poly.pdbx_seq_one_letter_code
_entity_poly.pdbx_strand_id
1 'polypeptide(L)'
;MYYPPKENDENHDYARSVAYGGVIHITNVKESGRHDFTCLGCDKPMQAILRKIHGSKPYFRHDVTDVPVYERCPFSNIQARRLIALEAIQLDKQLRLPPVYKLPPKGTAGLAIPLQSGQTMCFGSVKRHLHCFETPGGDLLLGNEPASEDDFHLFTADAVGFDEDDNPILLILISDGKRKKMDVDLMATLPILGIDAVVIIPPRSKPEEIYKAVMTGKNIKWLYNNDEREFNYHSLSADLSAGIPAADVDEGFLFEETFDCRTAEINSLIRTFNKFLGTESYRKAEQHNRRIIGETELAITRAGERRDEFEERYRAASESAHQRELDDVDERRNRLGTAKAEFSGNYQDLDERYRRKKRELDEAARVLESSIRAAELAPNSSGRSIAARRSEIERNYQSARRRMDELFEREYDQLTASEQELNELLQVKEQLSKDYANLSQKSQDDLKDYSAKRQPNLTSLKQTKQQQLNSYKQMEKTSQNALENNLKTYETELLKPLKNEMLTELQGFPEDLKRYWMDEDIFWLSRMPKVTTEGTVQLKNSLSRQLAKRGYGHISVEELANAAADFSVK
;
A
#
# COMPACT_ATOMS: atom_id res chain seq x y z
N MET A 1 15.60 -33.85 -26.79
CA MET A 1 14.24 -33.49 -26.34
C MET A 1 13.34 -34.67 -26.63
N TYR A 2 13.11 -35.49 -25.59
CA TYR A 2 12.28 -36.68 -25.66
C TYR A 2 10.86 -36.22 -25.33
N TYR A 3 10.00 -36.09 -26.34
CA TYR A 3 8.57 -35.96 -26.11
C TYR A 3 8.11 -37.32 -25.57
N PRO A 4 7.56 -37.42 -24.35
CA PRO A 4 6.91 -38.66 -23.96
C PRO A 4 5.79 -38.94 -24.98
N PRO A 5 5.63 -40.19 -25.42
CA PRO A 5 4.55 -40.54 -26.34
C PRO A 5 3.22 -40.16 -25.68
N LYS A 6 2.34 -39.49 -26.45
CA LYS A 6 0.93 -39.34 -26.07
C LYS A 6 0.42 -40.73 -25.66
N GLU A 7 -0.06 -40.85 -24.42
CA GLU A 7 -0.71 -42.08 -23.95
C GLU A 7 -1.71 -42.57 -25.00
N ASN A 8 -1.65 -43.88 -25.25
CA ASN A 8 -2.37 -44.55 -26.32
C ASN A 8 -3.88 -44.35 -26.15
N ASP A 9 -4.52 -43.79 -27.17
CA ASP A 9 -5.98 -43.83 -27.32
C ASP A 9 -6.36 -45.24 -27.82
N GLU A 10 -6.13 -46.28 -27.00
CA GLU A 10 -6.30 -47.71 -27.36
C GLU A 10 -7.73 -48.07 -27.80
N ASN A 11 -8.69 -47.16 -27.63
CA ASN A 11 -10.11 -47.41 -27.84
C ASN A 11 -10.59 -47.27 -29.30
N HIS A 12 -9.78 -46.70 -30.18
CA HIS A 12 -10.06 -46.73 -31.62
C HIS A 12 -9.29 -47.85 -32.34
N ASP A 13 -8.52 -48.61 -31.59
CA ASP A 13 -7.70 -49.66 -32.14
C ASP A 13 -8.43 -51.00 -32.18
N TYR A 14 -9.61 -51.13 -31.56
CA TYR A 14 -10.38 -52.38 -31.54
C TYR A 14 -11.80 -52.23 -32.11
N ALA A 15 -12.29 -53.29 -32.77
CA ALA A 15 -13.67 -53.45 -33.21
C ALA A 15 -14.12 -54.91 -33.06
N ARG A 16 -15.42 -55.18 -33.06
CA ARG A 16 -15.94 -56.55 -33.16
C ARG A 16 -16.16 -56.90 -34.63
N SER A 17 -15.70 -58.06 -35.06
CA SER A 17 -15.96 -58.61 -36.39
C SER A 17 -16.35 -60.09 -36.28
N VAL A 18 -17.33 -60.48 -37.09
CA VAL A 18 -17.79 -61.86 -37.20
C VAL A 18 -16.81 -62.67 -38.04
N ALA A 19 -16.28 -62.08 -39.12
CA ALA A 19 -15.29 -62.70 -40.02
C ALA A 19 -13.95 -62.99 -39.31
N TYR A 20 -13.58 -62.18 -38.31
CA TYR A 20 -12.35 -62.33 -37.53
C TYR A 20 -12.54 -63.02 -36.17
N GLY A 21 -13.73 -63.58 -35.91
CA GLY A 21 -13.97 -64.43 -34.74
C GLY A 21 -14.07 -63.68 -33.39
N GLY A 22 -14.44 -62.40 -33.37
CA GLY A 22 -14.64 -61.63 -32.15
C GLY A 22 -14.02 -60.23 -32.18
N VAL A 23 -13.30 -59.85 -31.11
CA VAL A 23 -12.65 -58.54 -31.01
C VAL A 23 -11.34 -58.56 -31.80
N ILE A 24 -11.19 -57.64 -32.74
CA ILE A 24 -10.02 -57.48 -33.61
C ILE A 24 -9.34 -56.13 -33.37
N HIS A 25 -8.00 -56.13 -33.33
CA HIS A 25 -7.18 -54.93 -33.30
C HIS A 25 -6.89 -54.41 -34.72
N ILE A 26 -6.78 -53.09 -34.91
CA ILE A 26 -6.65 -52.40 -36.20
C ILE A 26 -5.37 -52.79 -36.94
N THR A 27 -4.30 -53.17 -36.23
CA THR A 27 -3.08 -53.68 -36.86
C THR A 27 -3.26 -55.02 -37.57
N ASN A 28 -4.30 -55.77 -37.21
CA ASN A 28 -4.61 -57.07 -37.80
C ASN A 28 -5.53 -56.96 -39.02
N VAL A 29 -5.98 -55.74 -39.34
CA VAL A 29 -6.82 -55.44 -40.50
C VAL A 29 -5.93 -55.23 -41.73
N LYS A 30 -6.24 -55.94 -42.82
CA LYS A 30 -5.44 -55.91 -44.06
C LYS A 30 -5.86 -54.80 -45.03
N GLU A 31 -7.13 -54.40 -45.01
CA GLU A 31 -7.70 -53.46 -45.96
C GLU A 31 -8.46 -52.32 -45.26
N SER A 32 -8.27 -51.08 -45.74
CA SER A 32 -9.08 -49.94 -45.32
C SER A 32 -10.44 -50.03 -45.99
N GLY A 33 -11.51 -49.80 -45.24
CA GLY A 33 -12.84 -49.91 -45.82
C GLY A 33 -13.94 -50.25 -44.82
N ARG A 34 -15.17 -50.25 -45.34
CA ARG A 34 -16.36 -50.66 -44.62
C ARG A 34 -16.48 -52.17 -44.78
N HIS A 35 -16.14 -52.90 -43.72
CA HIS A 35 -16.31 -54.35 -43.64
C HIS A 35 -17.33 -54.67 -42.55
N ASP A 36 -17.30 -55.88 -41.99
CA ASP A 36 -18.17 -56.36 -40.91
C ASP A 36 -17.75 -55.87 -39.51
N PHE A 37 -16.98 -54.78 -39.44
CA PHE A 37 -16.54 -54.17 -38.19
C PHE A 37 -17.72 -53.47 -37.51
N THR A 38 -17.89 -53.74 -36.22
CA THR A 38 -18.91 -53.13 -35.36
C THR A 38 -18.25 -52.56 -34.11
N CYS A 39 -18.77 -51.43 -33.64
CA CYS A 39 -18.23 -50.79 -32.44
C CYS A 39 -18.54 -51.64 -31.21
N LEU A 40 -17.53 -51.85 -30.36
CA LEU A 40 -17.68 -52.56 -29.09
C LEU A 40 -18.73 -51.91 -28.16
N GLY A 41 -18.98 -50.62 -28.36
CA GLY A 41 -19.83 -49.82 -27.50
C GLY A 41 -21.29 -49.70 -27.92
N CYS A 42 -21.53 -49.33 -29.17
CA CYS A 42 -22.87 -49.07 -29.68
C CYS A 42 -23.35 -50.10 -30.71
N ASP A 43 -22.53 -51.12 -31.00
CA ASP A 43 -22.79 -52.16 -32.00
C ASP A 43 -23.08 -51.64 -33.43
N LYS A 44 -22.84 -50.35 -33.72
CA LYS A 44 -23.01 -49.73 -35.04
C LYS A 44 -21.83 -50.06 -35.97
N PRO A 45 -22.05 -50.07 -37.30
CA PRO A 45 -21.02 -50.37 -38.28
C PRO A 45 -19.87 -49.35 -38.24
N MET A 46 -18.64 -49.86 -38.41
CA MET A 46 -17.41 -49.10 -38.43
C MET A 46 -16.63 -49.30 -39.74
N GLN A 47 -15.72 -48.37 -40.01
CA GLN A 47 -14.77 -48.39 -41.11
C GLN A 47 -13.35 -48.45 -40.55
N ALA A 48 -12.52 -49.35 -41.08
CA ALA A 48 -11.09 -49.37 -40.79
C ALA A 48 -10.36 -48.31 -41.65
N ILE A 49 -9.52 -47.50 -41.02
CA ILE A 49 -8.63 -46.55 -41.72
C ILE A 49 -7.18 -46.98 -41.49
N LEU A 50 -6.61 -47.63 -42.50
CA LEU A 50 -5.18 -47.84 -42.62
C LEU A 50 -4.59 -46.66 -43.39
N ARG A 51 -3.72 -45.87 -42.75
CA ARG A 51 -3.07 -44.71 -43.36
C ARG A 51 -1.76 -45.12 -44.04
N LYS A 52 -1.52 -44.60 -45.25
CA LYS A 52 -0.30 -44.85 -46.05
C LYS A 52 0.89 -43.91 -45.72
N ILE A 53 0.69 -42.93 -44.83
CA ILE A 53 1.68 -41.89 -44.50
C ILE A 53 2.47 -42.28 -43.23
N HIS A 54 3.80 -42.13 -43.28
CA HIS A 54 4.70 -42.46 -42.18
C HIS A 54 4.42 -41.62 -40.92
N GLY A 55 4.19 -42.27 -39.78
CA GLY A 55 3.98 -41.62 -38.47
C GLY A 55 2.53 -41.46 -38.00
N SER A 56 1.53 -41.77 -38.83
CA SER A 56 0.11 -41.75 -38.40
C SER A 56 -0.38 -43.15 -38.03
N LYS A 57 -0.94 -43.32 -36.82
CA LYS A 57 -1.50 -44.61 -36.38
C LYS A 57 -2.79 -44.95 -37.15
N PRO A 58 -2.99 -46.20 -37.60
CA PRO A 58 -4.27 -46.67 -38.14
C PRO A 58 -5.33 -46.72 -37.03
N TYR A 59 -6.62 -46.56 -37.37
CA TYR A 59 -7.72 -46.61 -36.40
C TYR A 59 -9.06 -47.00 -37.03
N PHE A 60 -10.01 -47.46 -36.21
CA PHE A 60 -11.41 -47.65 -36.57
C PHE A 60 -12.22 -46.36 -36.31
N ARG A 61 -13.11 -46.01 -37.24
CA ARG A 61 -14.10 -44.93 -37.06
C ARG A 61 -15.51 -45.43 -37.35
N HIS A 62 -16.53 -44.78 -36.80
CA HIS A 62 -17.91 -45.02 -37.22
C HIS A 62 -18.08 -44.60 -38.68
N ASP A 63 -18.88 -45.36 -39.42
CA ASP A 63 -19.32 -44.94 -40.74
C ASP A 63 -20.39 -43.86 -40.58
N VAL A 64 -20.01 -42.60 -40.77
CA VAL A 64 -20.85 -41.44 -40.47
C VAL A 64 -21.81 -41.21 -41.62
N THR A 65 -23.06 -41.63 -41.43
CA THR A 65 -24.23 -41.00 -42.05
C THR A 65 -24.62 -39.79 -41.18
N ASP A 66 -25.36 -38.80 -41.71
CA ASP A 66 -25.79 -37.60 -40.95
C ASP A 66 -26.69 -37.98 -39.76
N VAL A 67 -26.04 -38.34 -38.65
CA VAL A 67 -26.69 -38.88 -37.46
C VAL A 67 -26.67 -37.79 -36.36
N PRO A 68 -27.85 -37.44 -35.81
CA PRO A 68 -27.97 -36.44 -34.75
C PRO A 68 -27.22 -36.87 -33.48
N VAL A 69 -26.87 -35.90 -32.62
CA VAL A 69 -25.90 -36.11 -31.52
C VAL A 69 -26.31 -37.23 -30.55
N TYR A 70 -27.61 -37.38 -30.26
CA TYR A 70 -28.16 -38.40 -29.37
C TYR A 70 -28.03 -39.83 -29.92
N GLU A 71 -27.92 -39.99 -31.24
CA GLU A 71 -27.67 -41.28 -31.89
C GLU A 71 -26.18 -41.56 -32.12
N ARG A 72 -25.29 -40.63 -31.76
CA ARG A 72 -23.85 -40.83 -31.88
C ARG A 72 -23.35 -41.77 -30.79
N CYS A 73 -22.34 -42.56 -31.13
CA CYS A 73 -21.80 -43.54 -30.22
C CYS A 73 -21.18 -42.88 -28.96
N PRO A 74 -21.65 -43.23 -27.75
CA PRO A 74 -21.12 -42.67 -26.50
C PRO A 74 -19.67 -43.07 -26.23
N PHE A 75 -19.15 -44.14 -26.83
CA PHE A 75 -17.72 -44.47 -26.71
C PHE A 75 -16.84 -43.46 -27.45
N SER A 76 -17.20 -43.11 -28.69
CA SER A 76 -16.39 -42.22 -29.53
C SER A 76 -16.74 -40.74 -29.42
N ASN A 77 -17.95 -40.40 -28.94
CA ASN A 77 -18.44 -39.03 -28.92
C ASN A 77 -18.68 -38.54 -27.47
N ILE A 78 -17.95 -37.51 -27.08
CA ILE A 78 -18.13 -36.90 -25.77
C ILE A 78 -19.47 -36.21 -25.60
N GLN A 79 -19.97 -35.51 -26.63
CA GLN A 79 -21.24 -34.80 -26.54
C GLN A 79 -22.39 -35.78 -26.31
N ALA A 80 -22.31 -36.98 -26.89
CA ALA A 80 -23.25 -38.05 -26.57
C ALA A 80 -23.19 -38.46 -25.09
N ARG A 81 -21.98 -38.66 -24.52
CA ARG A 81 -21.83 -38.95 -23.08
C ARG A 81 -22.34 -37.83 -22.19
N ARG A 82 -22.06 -36.57 -22.57
CA ARG A 82 -22.48 -35.37 -21.87
C ARG A 82 -24.00 -35.26 -21.83
N LEU A 83 -24.67 -35.48 -22.96
CA LEU A 83 -26.13 -35.50 -23.01
C LEU A 83 -26.72 -36.60 -22.13
N ILE A 84 -26.20 -37.84 -22.20
CA ILE A 84 -26.66 -38.96 -21.37
C ILE A 84 -26.50 -38.63 -19.87
N ALA A 85 -25.37 -38.06 -19.47
CA ALA A 85 -25.15 -37.66 -18.08
C ALA A 85 -26.10 -36.54 -17.63
N LEU A 86 -26.35 -35.54 -18.47
CA LEU A 86 -27.31 -34.46 -18.19
C LEU A 86 -28.76 -34.97 -18.12
N GLU A 87 -29.11 -35.97 -18.94
CA GLU A 87 -30.41 -36.65 -18.90
C GLU A 87 -30.59 -37.41 -17.59
N ALA A 88 -29.57 -38.15 -17.17
CA ALA A 88 -29.61 -38.85 -15.89
C ALA A 88 -29.90 -37.88 -14.72
N ILE A 89 -29.16 -36.76 -14.64
CA ILE A 89 -29.30 -35.78 -13.56
C ILE A 89 -30.66 -35.08 -13.61
N GLN A 90 -31.15 -34.73 -14.80
CA GLN A 90 -32.44 -34.05 -14.92
C GLN A 90 -33.62 -34.97 -14.59
N LEU A 91 -33.53 -36.26 -14.93
CA LEU A 91 -34.58 -37.24 -14.65
C LEU A 91 -34.68 -37.56 -13.17
N ASP A 92 -33.55 -37.86 -12.53
CA ASP A 92 -33.56 -38.31 -11.14
C ASP A 92 -33.57 -37.15 -10.14
N LYS A 93 -33.14 -35.95 -10.56
CA LYS A 93 -33.00 -34.75 -9.71
C LYS A 93 -32.25 -35.01 -8.40
N GLN A 94 -31.30 -35.93 -8.44
CA GLN A 94 -30.44 -36.23 -7.31
C GLN A 94 -29.04 -36.58 -7.82
N LEU A 95 -28.04 -36.35 -6.97
CA LEU A 95 -26.65 -36.68 -7.27
C LEU A 95 -25.94 -37.14 -6.00
N ARG A 96 -25.24 -38.27 -6.09
CA ARG A 96 -24.41 -38.75 -4.99
C ARG A 96 -23.04 -38.09 -5.05
N LEU A 97 -22.79 -37.19 -4.10
CA LEU A 97 -21.55 -36.43 -4.00
C LEU A 97 -20.49 -37.24 -3.23
N PRO A 98 -19.21 -37.12 -3.61
CA PRO A 98 -18.13 -37.74 -2.88
C PRO A 98 -17.94 -37.07 -1.51
N PRO A 99 -17.34 -37.76 -0.52
CA PRO A 99 -16.94 -37.14 0.74
C PRO A 99 -16.00 -35.94 0.53
N VAL A 100 -16.07 -34.97 1.42
CA VAL A 100 -15.21 -33.78 1.42
C VAL A 100 -14.06 -34.00 2.40
N TYR A 101 -12.83 -33.77 1.95
CA TYR A 101 -11.63 -33.86 2.76
C TYR A 101 -10.80 -32.58 2.64
N LYS A 102 -10.21 -32.11 3.75
CA LYS A 102 -9.14 -31.12 3.71
C LYS A 102 -7.79 -31.80 3.52
N LEU A 103 -7.13 -31.49 2.41
CA LEU A 103 -5.78 -31.98 2.12
C LEU A 103 -4.69 -31.11 2.78
N PRO A 104 -3.53 -31.69 3.14
CA PRO A 104 -2.37 -30.93 3.61
C PRO A 104 -1.83 -29.98 2.52
N PRO A 105 -1.30 -28.81 2.89
CA PRO A 105 -0.63 -27.90 1.96
C PRO A 105 0.51 -28.57 1.18
N LYS A 106 0.70 -28.15 -0.09
CA LYS A 106 1.72 -28.71 -0.98
C LYS A 106 3.11 -28.69 -0.34
N GLY A 107 3.78 -29.85 -0.32
CA GLY A 107 5.11 -30.02 0.27
C GLY A 107 5.13 -30.30 1.78
N THR A 108 3.96 -30.42 2.41
CA THR A 108 3.84 -30.84 3.81
C THR A 108 3.30 -32.26 3.90
N ALA A 109 3.97 -33.12 4.69
CA ALA A 109 3.45 -34.45 4.99
C ALA A 109 2.30 -34.33 6.01
N GLY A 110 1.19 -35.01 5.77
CA GLY A 110 0.01 -34.91 6.61
C GLY A 110 -1.10 -35.89 6.19
N LEU A 111 -2.06 -36.11 7.09
CA LEU A 111 -3.23 -36.95 6.84
C LEU A 111 -4.37 -36.08 6.30
N ALA A 112 -5.18 -36.61 5.40
CA ALA A 112 -6.39 -35.91 4.95
C ALA A 112 -7.40 -35.84 6.12
N ILE A 113 -7.97 -34.67 6.37
CA ILE A 113 -8.97 -34.48 7.43
C ILE A 113 -10.35 -34.63 6.80
N PRO A 114 -11.17 -35.62 7.18
CA PRO A 114 -12.55 -35.72 6.71
C PRO A 114 -13.37 -34.55 7.26
N LEU A 115 -14.00 -33.79 6.37
CA LEU A 115 -14.91 -32.69 6.74
C LEU A 115 -16.36 -33.14 6.67
N GLN A 116 -16.74 -33.82 5.58
CA GLN A 116 -18.09 -34.32 5.36
C GLN A 116 -18.05 -35.71 4.74
N SER A 117 -18.99 -36.57 5.16
CA SER A 117 -19.21 -37.86 4.52
C SER A 117 -19.92 -37.68 3.18
N GLY A 118 -19.74 -38.64 2.27
CA GLY A 118 -20.40 -38.59 0.96
C GLY A 118 -21.92 -38.65 1.12
N GLN A 119 -22.62 -37.67 0.56
CA GLN A 119 -24.07 -37.49 0.70
C GLN A 119 -24.78 -37.52 -0.64
N THR A 120 -26.08 -37.86 -0.62
CA THR A 120 -26.94 -37.72 -1.79
C THR A 120 -27.65 -36.38 -1.70
N MET A 121 -27.38 -35.51 -2.66
CA MET A 121 -28.02 -34.19 -2.76
C MET A 121 -29.22 -34.30 -3.68
N CYS A 122 -30.37 -33.79 -3.23
CA CYS A 122 -31.60 -33.73 -4.02
C CYS A 122 -31.83 -32.29 -4.52
N PHE A 123 -32.38 -32.17 -5.72
CA PHE A 123 -32.66 -30.88 -6.37
C PHE A 123 -34.18 -30.69 -6.53
N GLY A 124 -34.68 -29.49 -6.23
CA GLY A 124 -36.04 -29.10 -6.61
C GLY A 124 -36.16 -28.96 -8.12
N SER A 125 -35.17 -28.31 -8.75
CA SER A 125 -35.07 -28.17 -10.20
C SER A 125 -33.63 -28.27 -10.71
N VAL A 126 -33.46 -28.63 -12.00
CA VAL A 126 -32.16 -28.70 -12.66
C VAL A 126 -32.26 -27.93 -13.98
N LYS A 127 -31.45 -26.89 -14.15
CA LYS A 127 -31.39 -26.10 -15.40
C LYS A 127 -30.08 -26.40 -16.12
N ARG A 128 -30.14 -26.58 -17.45
CA ARG A 128 -28.98 -26.95 -18.29
C ARG A 128 -28.41 -25.73 -18.99
N HIS A 129 -27.11 -25.76 -19.27
CA HIS A 129 -26.40 -24.74 -20.06
C HIS A 129 -26.60 -23.31 -19.54
N LEU A 130 -26.43 -23.12 -18.23
CA LEU A 130 -26.47 -21.79 -17.64
C LEU A 130 -25.12 -21.10 -17.83
N HIS A 131 -25.16 -19.87 -18.29
CA HIS A 131 -24.02 -19.01 -18.46
C HIS A 131 -23.81 -18.16 -17.22
N CYS A 132 -22.56 -18.01 -16.80
CA CYS A 132 -22.16 -17.09 -15.75
C CYS A 132 -21.64 -15.80 -16.41
N PHE A 133 -22.23 -14.67 -16.05
CA PHE A 133 -21.88 -13.36 -16.53
C PHE A 133 -21.43 -12.47 -15.38
N GLU A 134 -20.41 -11.65 -15.62
CA GLU A 134 -20.03 -10.55 -14.74
C GLU A 134 -20.67 -9.26 -15.24
N THR A 135 -21.49 -8.63 -14.41
CA THR A 135 -22.06 -7.31 -14.73
C THR A 135 -20.99 -6.22 -14.70
N PRO A 136 -21.23 -5.05 -15.33
CA PRO A 136 -20.39 -3.87 -15.13
C PRO A 136 -20.29 -3.42 -13.67
N GLY A 137 -21.19 -3.89 -12.78
CA GLY A 137 -21.18 -3.72 -11.32
C GLY A 137 -20.27 -4.69 -10.57
N GLY A 138 -19.90 -5.82 -11.19
CA GLY A 138 -19.01 -6.85 -10.63
C GLY A 138 -19.78 -7.96 -9.92
N ASP A 139 -21.11 -7.89 -9.97
CA ASP A 139 -22.00 -8.95 -9.51
C ASP A 139 -22.03 -10.06 -10.56
N LEU A 140 -22.03 -11.30 -10.08
CA LEU A 140 -22.11 -12.49 -10.91
C LEU A 140 -23.57 -12.92 -11.08
N LEU A 141 -23.99 -13.06 -12.33
CA LEU A 141 -25.34 -13.49 -12.69
C LEU A 141 -25.28 -14.84 -13.39
N LEU A 142 -26.10 -15.79 -12.94
CA LEU A 142 -26.35 -17.06 -13.63
C LEU A 142 -27.63 -16.96 -14.46
N GLY A 143 -27.51 -17.09 -15.78
CA GLY A 143 -28.63 -16.95 -16.70
C GLY A 143 -28.39 -17.63 -18.04
N ASN A 144 -29.43 -17.72 -18.87
CA ASN A 144 -29.28 -18.21 -20.25
C ASN A 144 -28.77 -17.11 -21.19
N GLU A 145 -29.06 -15.86 -20.84
CA GLU A 145 -28.73 -14.66 -21.62
C GLU A 145 -28.08 -13.63 -20.69
N PRO A 146 -27.20 -12.77 -21.23
CA PRO A 146 -26.67 -11.64 -20.48
C PRO A 146 -27.80 -10.68 -20.09
N ALA A 147 -27.71 -10.07 -18.92
CA ALA A 147 -28.68 -9.08 -18.45
C ALA A 147 -28.46 -7.71 -19.13
N SER A 148 -27.24 -7.41 -19.58
CA SER A 148 -26.88 -6.20 -20.31
C SER A 148 -25.89 -6.48 -21.45
N GLU A 149 -25.82 -5.59 -22.45
CA GLU A 149 -24.83 -5.70 -23.55
C GLU A 149 -23.37 -5.59 -23.06
N ASP A 150 -23.15 -4.98 -21.88
CA ASP A 150 -21.84 -4.79 -21.27
C ASP A 150 -21.43 -5.94 -20.34
N ASP A 151 -22.27 -6.98 -20.20
CA ASP A 151 -21.97 -8.13 -19.35
C ASP A 151 -20.87 -9.00 -19.96
N PHE A 152 -19.88 -9.38 -19.15
CA PHE A 152 -18.76 -10.21 -19.58
C PHE A 152 -19.04 -11.69 -19.29
N HIS A 153 -19.05 -12.53 -20.33
CA HIS A 153 -19.22 -13.98 -20.17
C HIS A 153 -17.96 -14.62 -19.56
N LEU A 154 -18.13 -15.33 -18.44
CA LEU A 154 -17.03 -16.00 -17.75
C LEU A 154 -16.95 -17.49 -18.10
N PHE A 155 -18.03 -18.23 -17.89
CA PHE A 155 -18.09 -19.66 -18.22
C PHE A 155 -19.53 -20.15 -18.42
N THR A 156 -19.68 -21.38 -18.91
CA THR A 156 -20.99 -22.05 -19.01
C THR A 156 -20.98 -23.32 -18.18
N ALA A 157 -21.91 -23.43 -17.23
CA ALA A 157 -22.17 -24.64 -16.48
C ALA A 157 -23.03 -25.61 -17.31
N ASP A 158 -22.76 -26.91 -17.22
CA ASP A 158 -23.50 -27.91 -18.00
C ASP A 158 -24.88 -28.14 -17.41
N ALA A 159 -24.94 -28.17 -16.09
CA ALA A 159 -26.16 -28.10 -15.32
C ALA A 159 -25.93 -27.34 -14.01
N VAL A 160 -27.01 -26.78 -13.48
CA VAL A 160 -27.06 -26.22 -12.13
C VAL A 160 -28.25 -26.84 -11.41
N GLY A 161 -27.99 -27.41 -10.25
CA GLY A 161 -29.01 -27.90 -9.33
C GLY A 161 -29.52 -26.76 -8.46
N PHE A 162 -30.84 -26.67 -8.32
CA PHE A 162 -31.52 -25.70 -7.47
C PHE A 162 -32.26 -26.43 -6.34
N ASP A 163 -32.39 -25.78 -5.19
CA ASP A 163 -33.23 -26.25 -4.08
C ASP A 163 -34.74 -26.07 -4.38
N GLU A 164 -35.59 -26.27 -3.38
CA GLU A 164 -37.04 -26.07 -3.49
C GLU A 164 -37.44 -24.59 -3.60
N ASP A 165 -36.56 -23.68 -3.15
CA ASP A 165 -36.76 -22.23 -3.15
C ASP A 165 -36.13 -21.54 -4.38
N ASP A 166 -35.73 -22.33 -5.39
CA ASP A 166 -35.06 -21.87 -6.62
C ASP A 166 -33.69 -21.18 -6.39
N ASN A 167 -32.99 -21.48 -5.29
CA ASN A 167 -31.60 -21.06 -5.07
C ASN A 167 -30.64 -22.10 -5.68
N PRO A 168 -29.60 -21.65 -6.41
CA PRO A 168 -28.61 -22.56 -6.98
C PRO A 168 -27.70 -23.12 -5.88
N ILE A 169 -27.66 -24.45 -5.75
CA ILE A 169 -26.91 -25.15 -4.69
C ILE A 169 -25.72 -25.96 -5.20
N LEU A 170 -25.69 -26.32 -6.48
CA LEU A 170 -24.59 -27.10 -7.05
C LEU A 170 -24.38 -26.78 -8.54
N LEU A 171 -23.15 -26.41 -8.89
CA LEU A 171 -22.68 -26.31 -10.26
C LEU A 171 -22.13 -27.65 -10.74
N ILE A 172 -22.59 -28.10 -11.91
CA ILE A 172 -22.20 -29.38 -12.49
C ILE A 172 -21.52 -29.15 -13.83
N LEU A 173 -20.29 -29.64 -13.94
CA LEU A 173 -19.47 -29.59 -15.15
C LEU A 173 -19.14 -31.01 -15.63
N ILE A 174 -19.22 -31.27 -16.92
CA ILE A 174 -18.96 -32.58 -17.52
C ILE A 174 -17.67 -32.50 -18.33
N SER A 175 -16.66 -33.23 -17.87
CA SER A 175 -15.33 -33.23 -18.47
C SER A 175 -15.08 -34.46 -19.35
N ASP A 176 -14.12 -34.34 -20.27
CA ASP A 176 -13.69 -35.42 -21.16
C ASP A 176 -12.70 -36.40 -20.54
N GLY A 177 -12.33 -36.16 -19.28
CA GLY A 177 -11.33 -36.94 -18.55
C GLY A 177 -9.89 -36.63 -18.97
N LYS A 178 -9.67 -35.72 -19.93
CA LYS A 178 -8.32 -35.20 -20.18
C LYS A 178 -8.01 -34.19 -19.09
N ARG A 179 -6.74 -34.13 -18.67
CA ARG A 179 -6.20 -33.01 -17.88
C ARG A 179 -6.24 -31.74 -18.75
N LYS A 180 -7.43 -31.20 -19.01
CA LYS A 180 -7.57 -29.88 -19.59
C LYS A 180 -7.17 -28.92 -18.47
N LYS A 181 -6.13 -28.11 -18.70
CA LYS A 181 -5.79 -26.98 -17.83
C LYS A 181 -7.09 -26.21 -17.65
N MET A 182 -7.63 -26.22 -16.44
CA MET A 182 -8.96 -25.65 -16.19
C MET A 182 -8.93 -24.16 -16.50
N ASP A 183 -10.06 -23.61 -16.91
CA ASP A 183 -10.13 -22.20 -17.24
C ASP A 183 -9.80 -21.38 -15.99
N VAL A 184 -8.83 -20.48 -16.13
CA VAL A 184 -8.34 -19.67 -15.01
C VAL A 184 -9.47 -18.79 -14.49
N ASP A 185 -10.33 -18.33 -15.39
CA ASP A 185 -11.51 -17.53 -15.08
C ASP A 185 -12.54 -18.33 -14.29
N LEU A 186 -12.79 -19.60 -14.64
CA LEU A 186 -13.68 -20.48 -13.86
C LEU A 186 -13.20 -20.62 -12.40
N MET A 187 -11.91 -20.90 -12.20
CA MET A 187 -11.36 -21.08 -10.84
C MET A 187 -11.40 -19.80 -10.00
N ALA A 188 -11.19 -18.64 -10.61
CA ALA A 188 -11.29 -17.35 -9.93
C ALA A 188 -12.74 -16.96 -9.63
N THR A 189 -13.70 -17.44 -10.42
CA THR A 189 -15.13 -17.09 -10.28
C THR A 189 -15.84 -17.92 -9.21
N LEU A 190 -15.51 -19.21 -9.07
CA LEU A 190 -16.18 -20.11 -8.12
C LEU A 190 -16.20 -19.58 -6.67
N PRO A 191 -15.09 -19.04 -6.10
CA PRO A 191 -15.11 -18.48 -4.74
C PRO A 191 -15.98 -17.24 -4.57
N ILE A 192 -16.10 -16.42 -5.63
CA ILE A 192 -16.92 -15.20 -5.60
C ILE A 192 -18.40 -15.57 -5.67
N LEU A 193 -18.70 -16.61 -6.45
CA LEU A 193 -20.06 -17.08 -6.68
C LEU A 193 -20.61 -17.82 -5.46
N GLY A 194 -19.74 -18.43 -4.64
CA GLY A 194 -20.11 -19.03 -3.36
C GLY A 194 -20.97 -20.29 -3.50
N ILE A 195 -20.96 -20.94 -4.67
CA ILE A 195 -21.72 -22.17 -4.93
C ILE A 195 -20.74 -23.31 -5.15
N ASP A 196 -21.01 -24.42 -4.48
CA ASP A 196 -20.30 -25.68 -4.61
C ASP A 196 -20.31 -26.18 -6.06
N ALA A 197 -19.19 -26.72 -6.52
CA ALA A 197 -19.02 -27.17 -7.89
C ALA A 197 -18.39 -28.55 -7.97
N VAL A 198 -18.94 -29.39 -8.84
CA VAL A 198 -18.44 -30.74 -9.12
C VAL A 198 -18.19 -30.96 -10.60
N VAL A 199 -17.22 -31.83 -10.87
CA VAL A 199 -16.92 -32.34 -12.21
C VAL A 199 -17.33 -33.80 -12.30
N ILE A 200 -18.09 -34.14 -13.33
CA ILE A 200 -18.49 -35.49 -13.68
C ILE A 200 -17.67 -35.95 -14.88
N ILE A 201 -17.06 -37.13 -14.78
CA ILE A 201 -16.28 -37.75 -15.86
C ILE A 201 -17.04 -38.99 -16.36
N PRO A 202 -17.98 -38.85 -17.31
CA PRO A 202 -18.77 -39.98 -17.78
C PRO A 202 -17.87 -41.02 -18.45
N PRO A 203 -17.98 -42.31 -18.09
CA PRO A 203 -17.12 -43.34 -18.63
C PRO A 203 -17.36 -43.52 -20.14
N ARG A 204 -16.35 -44.00 -20.87
CA ARG A 204 -16.50 -44.42 -22.26
C ARG A 204 -17.20 -45.78 -22.28
N SER A 205 -18.50 -45.80 -22.01
CA SER A 205 -19.28 -47.03 -21.91
C SER A 205 -20.68 -46.91 -22.53
N LYS A 206 -21.51 -47.96 -22.36
CA LYS A 206 -22.89 -47.98 -22.84
C LYS A 206 -23.74 -46.95 -22.08
N PRO A 207 -24.84 -46.42 -22.65
CA PRO A 207 -25.67 -45.41 -21.98
C PRO A 207 -26.13 -45.81 -20.57
N GLU A 208 -26.53 -47.07 -20.39
CA GLU A 208 -26.98 -47.62 -19.10
C GLU A 208 -25.87 -47.61 -18.03
N GLU A 209 -24.64 -47.87 -18.44
CA GLU A 209 -23.48 -47.87 -17.55
C GLU A 209 -23.04 -46.44 -17.22
N ILE A 210 -23.14 -45.51 -18.19
CA ILE A 210 -22.92 -44.07 -17.94
C ILE A 210 -23.93 -43.58 -16.90
N TYR A 211 -25.21 -43.91 -17.07
CA TYR A 211 -26.27 -43.54 -16.12
C TYR A 211 -25.96 -44.08 -14.71
N LYS A 212 -25.64 -45.38 -14.59
CA LYS A 212 -25.24 -45.98 -13.30
C LYS A 212 -24.01 -45.32 -12.70
N ALA A 213 -23.01 -44.95 -13.51
CA ALA A 213 -21.80 -44.29 -13.04
C ALA A 213 -22.08 -42.89 -12.48
N VAL A 214 -22.96 -42.12 -13.14
CA VAL A 214 -23.40 -40.80 -12.66
C VAL A 214 -24.14 -40.94 -11.31
N MET A 215 -25.05 -41.90 -11.21
CA MET A 215 -25.87 -42.07 -9.98
C MET A 215 -25.12 -42.68 -8.80
N THR A 216 -24.07 -43.46 -9.05
CA THR A 216 -23.26 -44.05 -7.97
C THR A 216 -22.20 -43.09 -7.40
N GLY A 217 -21.98 -41.94 -8.03
CA GLY A 217 -21.00 -40.94 -7.57
C GLY A 217 -19.53 -41.28 -7.83
N LYS A 218 -19.23 -42.48 -8.38
CA LYS A 218 -17.85 -42.97 -8.57
C LYS A 218 -16.98 -42.10 -9.47
N ASN A 219 -17.60 -41.39 -10.40
CA ASN A 219 -16.92 -40.57 -11.40
C ASN A 219 -17.15 -39.07 -11.17
N ILE A 220 -17.52 -38.68 -9.95
CA ILE A 220 -17.79 -37.31 -9.55
C ILE A 220 -16.64 -36.85 -8.65
N LYS A 221 -16.13 -35.65 -8.91
CA LYS A 221 -15.05 -35.04 -8.13
C LYS A 221 -15.42 -33.62 -7.74
N TRP A 222 -15.03 -33.23 -6.54
CA TRP A 222 -15.11 -31.84 -6.11
C TRP A 222 -14.20 -30.97 -6.96
N LEU A 223 -14.76 -29.87 -7.45
CA LEU A 223 -14.02 -28.80 -8.10
C LEU A 223 -13.77 -27.64 -7.15
N TYR A 224 -14.82 -27.32 -6.41
CA TYR A 224 -14.86 -26.29 -5.42
C TYR A 224 -15.92 -26.67 -4.39
N ASN A 225 -15.57 -26.56 -3.11
CA ASN A 225 -16.49 -26.71 -2.01
C ASN A 225 -16.17 -25.63 -0.98
N ASN A 226 -17.19 -24.91 -0.51
CA ASN A 226 -17.03 -23.79 0.42
C ASN A 226 -16.40 -24.26 1.75
N ASP A 227 -16.92 -25.36 2.31
CA ASP A 227 -16.47 -25.89 3.61
C ASP A 227 -14.99 -26.31 3.56
N GLU A 228 -14.56 -26.95 2.47
CA GLU A 228 -13.16 -27.28 2.25
C GLU A 228 -12.27 -26.03 2.23
N ARG A 229 -12.73 -24.94 1.60
CA ARG A 229 -11.94 -23.71 1.46
C ARG A 229 -11.83 -22.92 2.75
N GLU A 230 -12.92 -22.78 3.49
CA GLU A 230 -12.93 -22.05 4.77
C GLU A 230 -12.14 -22.78 5.87
N PHE A 231 -12.10 -24.11 5.82
CA PHE A 231 -11.40 -24.90 6.83
C PHE A 231 -9.88 -24.73 6.75
N ASN A 232 -9.25 -24.29 7.83
CA ASN A 232 -7.79 -24.19 7.93
C ASN A 232 -7.19 -25.57 8.27
N TYR A 233 -6.24 -26.03 7.45
CA TYR A 233 -5.55 -27.28 7.75
C TYR A 233 -4.65 -27.12 8.97
N HIS A 234 -4.95 -27.89 10.03
CA HIS A 234 -4.10 -28.02 11.21
C HIS A 234 -3.43 -29.40 11.19
N SER A 235 -2.10 -29.43 11.20
CA SER A 235 -1.34 -30.68 11.16
C SER A 235 -1.67 -31.53 12.39
N LEU A 236 -2.29 -32.69 12.15
CA LEU A 236 -2.46 -33.73 13.14
C LEU A 236 -1.14 -34.53 13.24
N SER A 237 -0.75 -34.93 14.46
CA SER A 237 0.40 -35.82 14.66
C SER A 237 0.14 -37.16 13.98
N ALA A 238 1.17 -37.71 13.33
CA ALA A 238 1.10 -38.94 12.53
C ALA A 238 0.71 -40.21 13.32
N ASP A 239 0.56 -40.12 14.64
CA ASP A 239 0.27 -41.25 15.55
C ASP A 239 -1.23 -41.60 15.64
N LEU A 240 -2.11 -40.88 14.94
CA LEU A 240 -3.54 -41.20 14.88
C LEU A 240 -3.80 -42.28 13.80
N SER A 241 -4.09 -43.50 14.25
CA SER A 241 -4.39 -44.67 13.41
C SER A 241 -5.68 -44.57 12.57
N ALA A 242 -6.36 -43.42 12.59
CA ALA A 242 -7.65 -43.19 11.93
C ALA A 242 -7.56 -42.28 10.70
N GLY A 243 -6.38 -41.76 10.35
CA GLY A 243 -6.22 -40.94 9.16
C GLY A 243 -6.02 -41.77 7.90
N ILE A 244 -6.71 -41.39 6.83
CA ILE A 244 -6.46 -41.94 5.49
C ILE A 244 -5.11 -41.38 5.01
N PRO A 245 -4.11 -42.22 4.69
CA PRO A 245 -2.85 -41.75 4.13
C PRO A 245 -3.08 -40.94 2.86
N ALA A 246 -2.40 -39.80 2.72
CA ALA A 246 -2.51 -38.95 1.53
C ALA A 246 -2.17 -39.69 0.21
N ALA A 247 -1.46 -40.83 0.28
CA ALA A 247 -1.10 -41.65 -0.87
C ALA A 247 -2.26 -42.48 -1.46
N ASP A 248 -3.33 -42.78 -0.69
CA ASP A 248 -4.53 -43.45 -1.23
C ASP A 248 -5.53 -42.44 -1.83
N VAL A 249 -5.28 -41.14 -1.67
CA VAL A 249 -6.09 -40.05 -2.25
C VAL A 249 -5.38 -39.50 -3.50
N ASP A 250 -5.09 -40.38 -4.47
CA ASP A 250 -4.77 -39.99 -5.86
C ASP A 250 -5.94 -39.24 -6.55
N GLU A 251 -7.01 -38.97 -5.81
CA GLU A 251 -8.14 -38.12 -6.18
C GLU A 251 -7.80 -36.62 -6.23
N GLY A 252 -6.76 -36.16 -5.54
CA GLY A 252 -6.36 -34.74 -5.47
C GLY A 252 -5.51 -34.21 -6.63
N PHE A 253 -5.03 -35.07 -7.54
CA PHE A 253 -4.04 -34.67 -8.56
C PHE A 253 -4.63 -34.10 -9.87
N LEU A 254 -5.93 -33.81 -9.92
CA LEU A 254 -6.56 -33.26 -11.13
C LEU A 254 -6.63 -31.74 -11.19
N PHE A 255 -6.57 -31.02 -10.06
CA PHE A 255 -6.77 -29.57 -10.06
C PHE A 255 -5.84 -28.87 -9.06
N GLU A 256 -4.58 -28.70 -9.46
CA GLU A 256 -3.63 -27.87 -8.74
C GLU A 256 -3.91 -26.39 -9.03
N GLU A 257 -4.16 -25.60 -7.98
CA GLU A 257 -4.19 -24.13 -8.05
C GLU A 257 -2.82 -23.64 -8.56
N THR A 258 -2.78 -23.15 -9.80
CA THR A 258 -1.53 -22.71 -10.41
C THR A 258 -1.17 -21.30 -9.96
N PHE A 259 0.09 -20.91 -10.13
CA PHE A 259 0.50 -19.50 -9.97
C PHE A 259 -0.35 -18.56 -10.86
N ASP A 260 -0.78 -19.04 -12.03
CA ASP A 260 -1.67 -18.31 -12.93
C ASP A 260 -3.05 -18.08 -12.27
N CYS A 261 -3.60 -19.08 -11.55
CA CYS A 261 -4.85 -18.95 -10.79
C CYS A 261 -4.74 -17.89 -9.70
N ARG A 262 -3.65 -17.91 -8.89
CA ARG A 262 -3.42 -16.88 -7.87
C ARG A 262 -3.22 -15.50 -8.46
N THR A 263 -2.54 -15.42 -9.59
CA THR A 263 -2.35 -14.15 -10.31
C THR A 263 -3.69 -13.62 -10.80
N ALA A 264 -4.58 -14.48 -11.28
CA ALA A 264 -5.93 -14.11 -11.71
C ALA A 264 -6.83 -13.70 -10.53
N GLU A 265 -6.79 -14.41 -9.40
CA GLU A 265 -7.48 -14.01 -8.16
C GLU A 265 -7.00 -12.63 -7.70
N ILE A 266 -5.69 -12.40 -7.65
CA ILE A 266 -5.10 -11.10 -7.29
C ILE A 266 -5.54 -10.03 -8.28
N ASN A 267 -5.53 -10.31 -9.59
CA ASN A 267 -5.98 -9.36 -10.61
C ASN A 267 -7.47 -9.08 -10.54
N SER A 268 -8.29 -10.07 -10.19
CA SER A 268 -9.72 -9.90 -9.92
C SER A 268 -9.92 -8.99 -8.73
N LEU A 269 -9.26 -9.28 -7.60
CA LEU A 269 -9.24 -8.42 -6.41
C LEU A 269 -8.80 -6.99 -6.73
N ILE A 270 -7.72 -6.80 -7.50
CA ILE A 270 -7.24 -5.48 -7.93
C ILE A 270 -8.30 -4.76 -8.78
N ARG A 271 -8.97 -5.47 -9.69
CA ARG A 271 -10.09 -4.90 -10.48
C ARG A 271 -11.23 -4.46 -9.57
N THR A 272 -11.64 -5.29 -8.62
CA THR A 272 -12.68 -4.97 -7.64
C THR A 272 -12.31 -3.77 -6.78
N PHE A 273 -11.07 -3.69 -6.29
CA PHE A 273 -10.57 -2.54 -5.53
C PHE A 273 -10.56 -1.25 -6.36
N ASN A 274 -10.02 -1.28 -7.58
CA ASN A 274 -9.99 -0.12 -8.47
C ASN A 274 -11.41 0.38 -8.79
N LYS A 275 -12.38 -0.53 -8.83
CA LYS A 275 -13.79 -0.21 -9.03
C LYS A 275 -14.44 0.41 -7.80
N PHE A 276 -14.18 -0.11 -6.60
CA PHE A 276 -14.61 0.52 -5.34
C PHE A 276 -14.06 1.96 -5.23
N LEU A 277 -12.81 2.17 -5.61
CA LEU A 277 -12.19 3.50 -5.72
C LEU A 277 -12.81 4.36 -6.85
N GLY A 278 -13.40 3.74 -7.86
CA GLY A 278 -14.11 4.41 -8.95
C GLY A 278 -15.57 4.78 -8.64
N THR A 279 -16.17 4.24 -7.58
CA THR A 279 -17.57 4.48 -7.22
C THR A 279 -17.85 5.95 -6.87
N GLU A 280 -19.09 6.39 -7.12
CA GLU A 280 -19.50 7.76 -6.87
C GLU A 280 -19.41 8.12 -5.36
N SER A 281 -19.65 7.16 -4.47
CA SER A 281 -19.50 7.32 -3.02
C SER A 281 -18.04 7.65 -2.64
N TYR A 282 -17.09 6.86 -3.15
CA TYR A 282 -15.67 7.13 -2.92
C TYR A 282 -15.23 8.44 -3.56
N ARG A 283 -15.67 8.75 -4.79
CA ARG A 283 -15.38 10.03 -5.45
C ARG A 283 -15.94 11.23 -4.68
N LYS A 284 -17.16 11.12 -4.14
CA LYS A 284 -17.77 12.16 -3.28
C LYS A 284 -16.97 12.35 -1.99
N ALA A 285 -16.57 11.26 -1.34
CA ALA A 285 -15.72 11.31 -0.15
C ALA A 285 -14.33 11.89 -0.45
N GLU A 286 -13.72 11.51 -1.57
CA GLU A 286 -12.43 12.06 -2.02
C GLU A 286 -12.54 13.55 -2.35
N GLN A 287 -13.57 13.96 -3.09
CA GLN A 287 -13.81 15.36 -3.43
C GLN A 287 -14.10 16.20 -2.18
N HIS A 288 -14.85 15.65 -1.23
CA HIS A 288 -15.08 16.26 0.08
C HIS A 288 -13.78 16.41 0.88
N ASN A 289 -12.95 15.37 0.94
CA ASN A 289 -11.66 15.42 1.62
C ASN A 289 -10.70 16.41 0.96
N ARG A 290 -10.61 16.42 -0.38
CA ARG A 290 -9.82 17.41 -1.12
C ARG A 290 -10.31 18.83 -0.85
N ARG A 291 -11.62 19.02 -0.76
CA ARG A 291 -12.21 20.32 -0.42
C ARG A 291 -11.85 20.74 1.01
N ILE A 292 -12.00 19.85 2.00
CA ILE A 292 -11.61 20.14 3.39
C ILE A 292 -10.13 20.44 3.47
N ILE A 293 -9.26 19.62 2.87
CA ILE A 293 -7.81 19.85 2.84
C ILE A 293 -7.53 21.23 2.23
N GLY A 294 -8.12 21.54 1.07
CA GLY A 294 -7.96 22.85 0.44
C GLY A 294 -8.47 24.01 1.29
N GLU A 295 -9.61 23.87 1.96
CA GLU A 295 -10.14 24.87 2.91
C GLU A 295 -9.22 25.05 4.12
N THR A 296 -8.62 23.96 4.61
CA THR A 296 -7.69 23.97 5.75
C THR A 296 -6.36 24.59 5.37
N GLU A 297 -5.82 24.25 4.20
CA GLU A 297 -4.62 24.85 3.63
C GLU A 297 -4.83 26.35 3.41
N LEU A 298 -5.95 26.77 2.80
CA LEU A 298 -6.33 28.19 2.69
C LEU A 298 -6.43 28.88 4.05
N ALA A 299 -6.96 28.20 5.07
CA ALA A 299 -7.03 28.76 6.42
C ALA A 299 -5.64 28.90 7.06
N ILE A 300 -4.74 27.93 6.85
CA ILE A 300 -3.35 27.98 7.30
C ILE A 300 -2.60 29.10 6.57
N THR A 301 -2.72 29.22 5.26
CA THR A 301 -2.10 30.28 4.48
C THR A 301 -2.62 31.65 4.91
N ARG A 302 -3.93 31.84 5.04
CA ARG A 302 -4.51 33.10 5.55
C ARG A 302 -4.08 33.39 6.99
N ALA A 303 -3.93 32.38 7.84
CA ALA A 303 -3.42 32.58 9.19
C ALA A 303 -1.93 32.98 9.18
N GLY A 304 -1.14 32.40 8.27
CA GLY A 304 0.24 32.80 7.98
C GLY A 304 0.33 34.24 7.49
N GLU A 305 -0.42 34.59 6.45
CA GLU A 305 -0.51 35.96 5.90
C GLU A 305 -0.94 36.96 6.97
N ARG A 306 -1.97 36.65 7.79
CA ARG A 306 -2.37 37.52 8.91
C ARG A 306 -1.28 37.66 9.97
N ARG A 307 -0.52 36.58 10.25
CA ARG A 307 0.60 36.64 11.18
C ARG A 307 1.70 37.53 10.60
N ASP A 308 2.04 37.35 9.33
CA ASP A 308 3.10 38.11 8.67
C ASP A 308 2.68 39.59 8.54
N GLU A 309 1.43 39.90 8.20
CA GLU A 309 0.87 41.25 8.24
C GLU A 309 0.92 41.85 9.65
N PHE A 310 0.64 41.05 10.68
CA PHE A 310 0.67 41.52 12.06
C PHE A 310 2.10 41.76 12.55
N GLU A 311 3.04 40.87 12.22
CA GLU A 311 4.47 41.03 12.49
C GLU A 311 5.02 42.26 11.75
N GLU A 312 4.65 42.46 10.48
CA GLU A 312 5.08 43.60 9.69
C GLU A 312 4.50 44.91 10.22
N ARG A 313 3.21 44.93 10.59
CA ARG A 313 2.61 46.09 11.27
C ARG A 313 3.30 46.40 12.60
N TYR A 314 3.69 45.37 13.35
CA TYR A 314 4.37 45.57 14.63
C TYR A 314 5.81 46.03 14.44
N ARG A 315 6.54 45.48 13.45
CA ARG A 315 7.86 45.97 13.05
C ARG A 315 7.77 47.40 12.58
N ALA A 316 6.91 47.71 11.62
CA ALA A 316 6.72 49.06 11.10
C ALA A 316 6.28 50.04 12.18
N ALA A 317 5.42 49.65 13.13
CA ALA A 317 5.04 50.49 14.27
C ALA A 317 6.20 50.69 15.26
N SER A 318 7.00 49.66 15.51
CA SER A 318 8.20 49.74 16.35
C SER A 318 9.27 50.61 15.69
N GLU A 319 9.55 50.40 14.41
CA GLU A 319 10.47 51.21 13.61
C GLU A 319 9.97 52.65 13.55
N SER A 320 8.69 52.90 13.24
CA SER A 320 8.12 54.25 13.23
C SER A 320 8.19 54.94 14.59
N ALA A 321 7.96 54.20 15.69
CA ALA A 321 8.05 54.74 17.05
C ALA A 321 9.48 55.13 17.42
N HIS A 322 10.48 54.42 16.89
CA HIS A 322 11.90 54.68 17.15
C HIS A 322 12.60 55.35 15.95
N GLN A 323 11.88 55.74 14.90
CA GLN A 323 12.46 56.22 13.64
C GLN A 323 13.28 57.48 13.87
N ARG A 324 12.77 58.40 14.69
CA ARG A 324 13.50 59.61 15.06
C ARG A 324 14.79 59.32 15.81
N GLU A 325 14.80 58.28 16.64
CA GLU A 325 15.99 57.88 17.39
C GLU A 325 17.00 57.16 16.48
N LEU A 326 16.53 56.33 15.55
CA LEU A 326 17.36 55.68 14.54
C LEU A 326 17.97 56.69 13.55
N ASP A 327 17.17 57.64 13.06
CA ASP A 327 17.62 58.71 12.17
C ASP A 327 18.68 59.61 12.86
N ASP A 328 18.49 59.95 14.14
CA ASP A 328 19.48 60.71 14.93
C ASP A 328 20.76 59.92 15.16
N VAL A 329 20.67 58.60 15.39
CA VAL A 329 21.84 57.72 15.51
C VAL A 329 22.62 57.66 14.19
N ASP A 330 21.93 57.50 13.06
CA ASP A 330 22.57 57.45 11.74
C ASP A 330 23.17 58.81 11.36
N GLU A 331 22.49 59.92 11.65
CA GLU A 331 23.02 61.26 11.42
C GLU A 331 24.29 61.49 12.25
N ARG A 332 24.29 61.12 13.54
CA ARG A 332 25.47 61.22 14.40
C ARG A 332 26.60 60.31 13.93
N ARG A 333 26.30 59.10 13.45
CA ARG A 333 27.29 58.16 12.91
C ARG A 333 27.93 58.71 11.64
N ASN A 334 27.14 59.32 10.77
CA ASN A 334 27.63 59.97 9.55
C ASN A 334 28.51 61.18 9.90
N ARG A 335 28.09 62.03 10.85
CA ARG A 335 28.91 63.16 11.34
C ARG A 335 30.26 62.70 11.89
N LEU A 336 30.27 61.64 12.71
CA LEU A 336 31.51 61.03 13.21
C LEU A 336 32.40 60.48 12.07
N GLY A 337 31.78 59.83 11.08
CA GLY A 337 32.48 59.31 9.90
C GLY A 337 33.17 60.41 9.11
N THR A 338 32.46 61.51 8.85
CA THR A 338 32.98 62.68 8.15
C THR A 338 34.09 63.36 8.95
N ALA A 339 33.88 63.63 10.24
CA ALA A 339 34.90 64.25 11.10
C ALA A 339 36.18 63.42 11.18
N LYS A 340 36.06 62.08 11.26
CA LYS A 340 37.22 61.17 11.25
C LYS A 340 37.97 61.21 9.91
N ALA A 341 37.24 61.29 8.79
CA ALA A 341 37.83 61.39 7.47
C ALA A 341 38.56 62.73 7.27
N GLU A 342 37.95 63.84 7.70
CA GLU A 342 38.55 65.18 7.66
C GLU A 342 39.80 65.25 8.54
N PHE A 343 39.74 64.75 9.78
CA PHE A 343 40.90 64.71 10.68
C PHE A 343 42.05 63.90 10.08
N SER A 344 41.76 62.71 9.53
CA SER A 344 42.77 61.88 8.88
C SER A 344 43.34 62.56 7.63
N GLY A 345 42.53 63.26 6.85
CA GLY A 345 42.96 64.00 5.67
C GLY A 345 43.88 65.17 6.02
N ASN A 346 43.49 65.97 7.01
CA ASN A 346 44.29 67.10 7.50
C ASN A 346 45.64 66.63 8.05
N TYR A 347 45.66 65.52 8.79
CA TYR A 347 46.90 64.94 9.30
C TYR A 347 47.83 64.45 8.17
N GLN A 348 47.27 63.79 7.14
CA GLN A 348 48.05 63.31 6.00
C GLN A 348 48.63 64.47 5.17
N ASP A 349 47.83 65.51 4.89
CA ASP A 349 48.29 66.70 4.17
C ASP A 349 49.39 67.43 4.94
N LEU A 350 49.24 67.56 6.26
CA LEU A 350 50.25 68.17 7.12
C LEU A 350 51.57 67.39 7.10
N ASP A 351 51.52 66.06 7.26
CA ASP A 351 52.70 65.19 7.21
C ASP A 351 53.37 65.26 5.82
N GLU A 352 52.59 65.32 4.74
CA GLU A 352 53.15 65.46 3.39
C GLU A 352 53.83 66.82 3.18
N ARG A 353 53.20 67.91 3.61
CA ARG A 353 53.80 69.26 3.59
C ARG A 353 55.09 69.31 4.40
N TYR A 354 55.11 68.71 5.59
CA TYR A 354 56.31 68.59 6.42
C TYR A 354 57.43 67.84 5.68
N ARG A 355 57.14 66.64 5.16
CA ARG A 355 58.13 65.83 4.44
C ARG A 355 58.64 66.51 3.17
N ARG A 356 57.80 67.27 2.48
CA ARG A 356 58.20 68.06 1.30
C ARG A 356 59.14 69.18 1.71
N LYS A 357 58.77 69.97 2.72
CA LYS A 357 59.60 71.10 3.17
C LYS A 357 60.92 70.65 3.78
N LYS A 358 60.92 69.54 4.53
CA LYS A 358 62.13 68.92 5.05
C LYS A 358 63.09 68.53 3.93
N ARG A 359 62.59 67.89 2.86
CA ARG A 359 63.39 67.55 1.67
C ARG A 359 63.97 68.80 0.99
N GLU A 360 63.19 69.87 0.85
CA GLU A 360 63.68 71.14 0.28
C GLU A 360 64.81 71.74 1.11
N LEU A 361 64.68 71.71 2.45
CA LEU A 361 65.72 72.21 3.36
C LEU A 361 66.98 71.34 3.33
N ASP A 362 66.84 70.01 3.30
CA ASP A 362 67.96 69.07 3.20
C ASP A 362 68.71 69.24 1.87
N GLU A 363 67.99 69.45 0.76
CA GLU A 363 68.59 69.69 -0.55
C GLU A 363 69.29 71.05 -0.61
N ALA A 364 68.67 72.10 -0.07
CA ALA A 364 69.30 73.42 0.05
C ALA A 364 70.58 73.35 0.91
N ALA A 365 70.58 72.56 1.99
CA ALA A 365 71.76 72.33 2.81
C ALA A 365 72.87 71.59 2.05
N ARG A 366 72.54 70.57 1.24
CA ARG A 366 73.51 69.84 0.40
C ARG A 366 74.13 70.70 -0.69
N VAL A 367 73.30 71.45 -1.43
CA VAL A 367 73.78 72.40 -2.46
C VAL A 367 74.73 73.41 -1.81
N LEU A 368 74.38 73.91 -0.62
CA LEU A 368 75.22 74.85 0.10
C LEU A 368 76.55 74.22 0.54
N GLU A 369 76.53 73.02 1.12
CA GLU A 369 77.74 72.32 1.54
C GLU A 369 78.69 72.08 0.36
N SER A 370 78.14 71.72 -0.81
CA SER A 370 78.91 71.60 -2.05
C SER A 370 79.52 72.94 -2.49
N SER A 371 78.77 74.05 -2.35
CA SER A 371 79.26 75.40 -2.69
C SER A 371 80.34 75.90 -1.73
N ILE A 372 80.26 75.54 -0.44
CA ILE A 372 81.27 75.87 0.57
C ILE A 372 82.54 75.08 0.29
N ARG A 373 82.45 73.77 0.04
CA ARG A 373 83.62 72.95 -0.36
C ARG A 373 84.28 73.46 -1.65
N ALA A 374 83.48 73.89 -2.63
CA ALA A 374 84.00 74.47 -3.88
C ALA A 374 84.70 75.82 -3.64
N ALA A 375 84.19 76.66 -2.74
CA ALA A 375 84.81 77.93 -2.37
C ALA A 375 86.10 77.76 -1.55
N GLU A 376 86.19 76.72 -0.71
CA GLU A 376 87.40 76.39 0.07
C GLU A 376 88.57 75.88 -0.80
N LEU A 377 88.29 75.37 -2.01
CA LEU A 377 89.29 74.84 -2.96
C LEU A 377 89.79 75.88 -3.99
N ALA A 378 89.21 77.09 -4.04
CA ALA A 378 89.55 78.11 -5.04
C ALA A 378 90.62 79.11 -4.54
N PRO A 379 91.82 79.25 -5.18
CA PRO A 379 92.93 80.03 -4.61
C PRO A 379 92.80 81.56 -4.67
N ASN A 380 91.76 82.12 -5.29
CA ASN A 380 91.57 83.57 -5.41
C ASN A 380 90.11 83.92 -5.71
N SER A 381 89.24 83.91 -4.69
CA SER A 381 87.86 84.40 -4.87
C SER A 381 87.49 85.54 -3.90
N SER A 382 87.12 86.65 -4.55
CA SER A 382 86.49 87.89 -4.10
C SER A 382 85.84 87.97 -2.69
N GLY A 383 86.41 88.83 -1.84
CA GLY A 383 85.77 90.07 -1.33
C GLY A 383 84.66 90.03 -0.26
N ARG A 384 83.98 88.90 0.00
CA ARG A 384 83.11 88.76 1.19
C ARG A 384 83.65 87.61 2.03
N SER A 385 83.99 87.88 3.30
CA SER A 385 84.52 86.81 4.16
C SER A 385 83.52 85.67 4.25
N ILE A 386 84.00 84.44 4.21
CA ILE A 386 83.19 83.22 4.32
C ILE A 386 82.29 83.29 5.57
N ALA A 387 82.76 83.95 6.64
CA ALA A 387 82.01 84.20 7.86
C ALA A 387 80.77 85.09 7.68
N ALA A 388 80.82 86.11 6.82
CA ALA A 388 79.68 87.00 6.55
C ALA A 388 78.56 86.28 5.79
N ARG A 389 78.90 85.44 4.79
CA ARG A 389 77.93 84.59 4.09
C ARG A 389 77.32 83.54 5.01
N ARG A 390 78.13 82.90 5.88
CA ARG A 390 77.61 81.97 6.91
C ARG A 390 76.62 82.66 7.86
N SER A 391 76.90 83.88 8.31
CA SER A 391 76.03 84.62 9.24
C SER A 391 74.72 85.15 8.62
N GLU A 392 74.72 85.50 7.34
CA GLU A 392 73.50 85.91 6.63
C GLU A 392 72.58 84.71 6.38
N ILE A 393 73.16 83.57 6.00
CA ILE A 393 72.42 82.33 5.77
C ILE A 393 71.90 81.75 7.08
N GLU A 394 72.69 81.78 8.15
CA GLU A 394 72.23 81.33 9.48
C GLU A 394 71.01 82.15 9.95
N ARG A 395 70.99 83.46 9.71
CA ARG A 395 69.82 84.30 9.99
C ARG A 395 68.63 83.95 9.12
N ASN A 396 68.83 83.65 7.83
CA ASN A 396 67.76 83.20 6.95
C ASN A 396 67.24 81.82 7.34
N TYR A 397 68.11 80.91 7.77
CA TYR A 397 67.74 79.58 8.25
C TYR A 397 66.96 79.65 9.56
N GLN A 398 67.43 80.45 10.52
CA GLN A 398 66.73 80.66 11.79
C GLN A 398 65.38 81.36 11.61
N SER A 399 65.27 82.34 10.71
CA SER A 399 64.00 83.00 10.43
C SER A 399 63.02 82.10 9.68
N ALA A 400 63.50 81.28 8.73
CA ALA A 400 62.69 80.26 8.09
C ALA A 400 62.22 79.20 9.10
N ARG A 401 63.10 78.77 10.01
CA ARG A 401 62.77 77.82 11.07
C ARG A 401 61.73 78.35 12.03
N ARG A 402 61.86 79.60 12.51
CA ARG A 402 60.83 80.22 13.38
C ARG A 402 59.47 80.31 12.69
N ARG A 403 59.43 80.71 11.41
CA ARG A 403 58.16 80.73 10.65
C ARG A 403 57.54 79.34 10.51
N MET A 404 58.37 78.31 10.35
CA MET A 404 57.89 76.92 10.32
C MET A 404 57.35 76.51 11.69
N ASP A 405 58.11 76.77 12.76
CA ASP A 405 57.70 76.44 14.13
C ASP A 405 56.38 77.16 14.50
N GLU A 406 56.22 78.44 14.14
CA GLU A 406 54.96 79.20 14.34
C GLU A 406 53.77 78.64 13.54
N LEU A 407 53.99 78.14 12.32
CA LEU A 407 52.94 77.48 11.54
C LEU A 407 52.57 76.12 12.15
N PHE A 408 53.57 75.37 12.63
CA PHE A 408 53.35 74.10 13.28
C PHE A 408 52.62 74.22 14.60
N GLU A 409 52.96 75.20 15.44
CA GLU A 409 52.24 75.42 16.70
C GLU A 409 50.76 75.71 16.42
N ARG A 410 50.44 76.54 15.41
CA ARG A 410 49.04 76.80 15.05
C ARG A 410 48.30 75.58 14.51
N GLU A 411 48.93 74.80 13.63
CA GLU A 411 48.30 73.59 13.08
C GLU A 411 48.23 72.47 14.14
N TYR A 412 49.18 72.40 15.06
CA TYR A 412 49.17 71.49 16.21
C TYR A 412 48.05 71.83 17.20
N ASP A 413 47.84 73.12 17.48
CA ASP A 413 46.72 73.57 18.32
C ASP A 413 45.37 73.23 17.66
N GLN A 414 45.26 73.40 16.33
CA GLN A 414 44.06 72.99 15.57
C GLN A 414 43.81 71.48 15.60
N LEU A 415 44.87 70.66 15.48
CA LEU A 415 44.76 69.21 15.60
C LEU A 415 44.38 68.78 17.01
N THR A 416 44.93 69.44 18.03
CA THR A 416 44.61 69.15 19.44
C THR A 416 43.14 69.48 19.74
N ALA A 417 42.62 70.59 19.22
CA ALA A 417 41.19 70.92 19.31
C ALA A 417 40.31 69.88 18.59
N SER A 418 40.72 69.46 17.38
CA SER A 418 40.01 68.43 16.61
C SER A 418 40.03 67.05 17.31
N GLU A 419 41.12 66.71 18.00
CA GLU A 419 41.25 65.50 18.81
C GLU A 419 40.31 65.53 20.02
N GLN A 420 40.15 66.69 20.67
CA GLN A 420 39.17 66.87 21.74
C GLN A 420 37.74 66.65 21.24
N GLU A 421 37.35 67.26 20.11
CA GLU A 421 36.04 67.04 19.49
C GLU A 421 35.79 65.56 19.14
N LEU A 422 36.81 64.87 18.61
CA LEU A 422 36.70 63.44 18.30
C LEU A 422 36.50 62.59 19.57
N ASN A 423 37.20 62.93 20.65
CA ASN A 423 37.06 62.23 21.94
C ASN A 423 35.67 62.44 22.55
N GLU A 424 35.09 63.62 22.45
CA GLU A 424 33.71 63.89 22.87
C GLU A 424 32.70 63.04 22.07
N LEU A 425 32.88 62.96 20.74
CA LEU A 425 32.02 62.12 19.90
C LEU A 425 32.15 60.62 20.21
N LEU A 426 33.34 60.16 20.60
CA LEU A 426 33.55 58.77 21.05
C LEU A 426 32.81 58.47 22.35
N GLN A 427 32.78 59.43 23.30
CA GLN A 427 31.98 59.28 24.52
C GLN A 427 30.48 59.22 24.22
N VAL A 428 29.99 60.05 23.30
CA VAL A 428 28.59 60.01 22.84
C VAL A 428 28.25 58.65 22.22
N LYS A 429 29.16 58.09 21.42
CA LYS A 429 28.99 56.75 20.82
C LYS A 429 28.89 55.66 21.89
N GLU A 430 29.73 55.72 22.93
CA GLU A 430 29.69 54.74 24.02
C GLU A 430 28.36 54.80 24.79
N GLN A 431 27.86 56.02 25.03
CA GLN A 431 26.56 56.22 25.67
C GLN A 431 25.41 55.63 24.83
N LEU A 432 25.40 55.90 23.52
CA LEU A 432 24.38 55.33 22.61
C LEU A 432 24.43 53.80 22.57
N SER A 433 25.62 53.21 22.64
CA SER A 433 25.75 51.75 22.71
C SER A 433 25.14 51.17 23.98
N LYS A 434 25.23 51.88 25.11
CA LYS A 434 24.59 51.47 26.38
C LYS A 434 23.08 51.61 26.30
N ASP A 435 22.58 52.70 25.73
CA ASP A 435 21.14 52.94 25.57
C ASP A 435 20.49 51.88 24.65
N TYR A 436 21.16 51.54 23.54
CA TYR A 436 20.72 50.46 22.64
C TYR A 436 20.67 49.10 23.33
N ALA A 437 21.69 48.77 24.14
CA ALA A 437 21.70 47.52 24.90
C ALA A 437 20.53 47.44 25.88
N ASN A 438 20.21 48.56 26.56
CA ASN A 438 19.08 48.65 27.49
C ASN A 438 17.72 48.49 26.79
N LEU A 439 17.53 49.12 25.64
CA LEU A 439 16.32 48.98 24.81
C LEU A 439 16.12 47.54 24.32
N SER A 440 17.20 46.92 23.85
CA SER A 440 17.18 45.52 23.41
C SER A 440 16.79 44.57 24.55
N GLN A 441 17.38 44.77 25.74
CA GLN A 441 17.07 43.99 26.93
C GLN A 441 15.59 44.13 27.33
N LYS A 442 15.07 45.36 27.34
CA LYS A 442 13.66 45.64 27.66
C LYS A 442 12.70 44.92 26.71
N SER A 443 12.99 44.94 25.40
CA SER A 443 12.21 44.22 24.39
C SER A 443 12.21 42.70 24.62
N GLN A 444 13.35 42.11 24.98
CA GLN A 444 13.42 40.69 25.33
C GLN A 444 12.60 40.33 26.57
N ASP A 445 12.60 41.21 27.57
CA ASP A 445 11.86 40.98 28.80
C ASP A 445 10.34 41.13 28.58
N ASP A 446 9.90 42.08 27.75
CA ASP A 446 8.50 42.21 27.31
C ASP A 446 8.00 40.96 26.56
N LEU A 447 8.84 40.37 25.70
CA LEU A 447 8.55 39.11 25.01
C LEU A 447 8.41 37.93 25.97
N LYS A 448 9.29 37.84 26.98
CA LYS A 448 9.19 36.80 28.02
C LYS A 448 7.89 36.94 28.82
N ASP A 449 7.56 38.16 29.24
CA ASP A 449 6.32 38.45 29.97
C ASP A 449 5.07 38.08 29.16
N TYR A 450 5.07 38.39 27.86
CA TYR A 450 3.99 37.98 26.98
C TYR A 450 3.87 36.46 26.85
N SER A 451 4.99 35.75 26.72
CA SER A 451 4.99 34.29 26.67
C SER A 451 4.46 33.66 27.97
N ALA A 452 4.84 34.23 29.12
CA ALA A 452 4.39 33.80 30.43
C ALA A 452 2.88 33.99 30.61
N LYS A 453 2.31 35.11 30.11
CA LYS A 453 0.85 35.36 30.13
C LYS A 453 0.06 34.36 29.30
N ARG A 454 0.65 33.78 28.25
CA ARG A 454 -0.05 32.85 27.33
C ARG A 454 0.05 31.38 27.73
N GLN A 455 1.10 31.03 28.48
CA GLN A 455 1.33 29.69 29.00
C GLN A 455 0.16 29.11 29.83
N PRO A 456 -0.52 29.85 30.73
CA PRO A 456 -1.67 29.32 31.47
C PRO A 456 -2.85 28.91 30.57
N ASN A 457 -3.12 29.67 29.51
CA ASN A 457 -4.15 29.32 28.53
C ASN A 457 -3.80 28.04 27.74
N LEU A 458 -2.52 27.85 27.43
CA LEU A 458 -2.07 26.62 26.78
C LEU A 458 -2.21 25.41 27.72
N THR A 459 -1.90 25.58 29.00
CA THR A 459 -2.05 24.52 30.00
C THR A 459 -3.51 24.18 30.27
N SER A 460 -4.42 25.18 30.31
CA SER A 460 -5.85 24.94 30.50
C SER A 460 -6.47 24.18 29.32
N LEU A 461 -6.07 24.50 28.09
CA LEU A 461 -6.44 23.74 26.88
C LEU A 461 -5.96 22.28 26.95
N LYS A 462 -4.71 22.04 27.37
CA LYS A 462 -4.17 20.68 27.56
C LYS A 462 -4.95 19.90 28.63
N GLN A 463 -5.28 20.55 29.74
CA GLN A 463 -6.09 19.94 30.80
C GLN A 463 -7.51 19.59 30.32
N THR A 464 -8.15 20.50 29.58
CA THR A 464 -9.48 20.27 29.00
C THR A 464 -9.47 19.06 28.06
N LYS A 465 -8.47 18.97 27.18
CA LYS A 465 -8.28 17.81 26.30
C LYS A 465 -8.12 16.51 27.09
N GLN A 466 -7.32 16.52 28.15
CA GLN A 466 -7.10 15.34 28.98
C GLN A 466 -8.37 14.90 29.74
N GLN A 467 -9.17 15.87 30.22
CA GLN A 467 -10.46 15.59 30.86
C GLN A 467 -11.44 14.94 29.89
N GLN A 468 -11.55 15.46 28.67
CA GLN A 468 -12.39 14.85 27.63
C GLN A 468 -11.95 13.42 27.33
N LEU A 469 -10.65 13.18 27.15
CA LEU A 469 -10.11 11.84 26.90
C LEU A 469 -10.46 10.85 28.03
N ASN A 470 -10.36 11.30 29.28
CA ASN A 470 -10.71 10.47 30.43
C ASN A 470 -12.22 10.17 30.47
N SER A 471 -13.06 11.15 30.12
CA SER A 471 -14.52 10.96 30.01
C SER A 471 -14.87 9.91 28.97
N TYR A 472 -14.23 9.92 27.80
CA TYR A 472 -14.45 8.93 26.75
C TYR A 472 -14.07 7.51 27.21
N LYS A 473 -12.90 7.36 27.86
CA LYS A 473 -12.47 6.07 28.41
C LYS A 473 -13.44 5.52 29.45
N GLN A 474 -14.04 6.40 30.25
CA GLN A 474 -15.04 6.01 31.23
C GLN A 474 -16.33 5.53 30.54
N MET A 475 -16.80 6.25 29.51
CA MET A 475 -17.96 5.86 28.72
C MET A 475 -17.76 4.50 28.04
N GLU A 476 -16.59 4.28 27.43
CA GLU A 476 -16.24 3.01 26.79
C GLU A 476 -16.31 1.85 27.79
N LYS A 477 -15.72 2.02 28.98
CA LYS A 477 -15.75 1.01 30.04
C LYS A 477 -17.19 0.74 30.52
N THR A 478 -18.03 1.76 30.64
CA THR A 478 -19.44 1.56 31.01
C THR A 478 -20.20 0.80 29.94
N SER A 479 -19.96 1.08 28.65
CA SER A 479 -20.58 0.35 27.54
C SER A 479 -20.13 -1.11 27.47
N GLN A 480 -18.84 -1.38 27.70
CA GLN A 480 -18.31 -2.74 27.79
C GLN A 480 -18.97 -3.52 28.93
N ASN A 481 -19.04 -2.94 30.13
CA ASN A 481 -19.71 -3.57 31.27
C ASN A 481 -21.21 -3.82 31.00
N ALA A 482 -21.89 -2.89 30.33
CA ALA A 482 -23.29 -3.06 29.96
C ALA A 482 -23.47 -4.23 28.97
N LEU A 483 -22.59 -4.35 27.98
CA LEU A 483 -22.60 -5.46 27.04
C LEU A 483 -22.34 -6.80 27.74
N GLU A 484 -21.35 -6.87 28.63
CA GLU A 484 -21.06 -8.07 29.42
C GLU A 484 -22.26 -8.49 30.28
N ASN A 485 -22.94 -7.53 30.91
CA ASN A 485 -24.14 -7.81 31.69
C ASN A 485 -25.28 -8.32 30.79
N ASN A 486 -25.52 -7.69 29.63
CA ASN A 486 -26.53 -8.14 28.69
C ASN A 486 -26.27 -9.56 28.18
N LEU A 487 -25.00 -9.91 27.91
CA LEU A 487 -24.61 -11.26 27.52
C LEU A 487 -24.88 -12.27 28.64
N LYS A 488 -24.56 -11.94 29.89
CA LYS A 488 -24.89 -12.78 31.05
C LYS A 488 -26.39 -12.95 31.24
N THR A 489 -27.17 -11.89 31.06
CA THR A 489 -28.63 -11.95 31.09
C THR A 489 -29.16 -12.87 30.01
N TYR A 490 -28.68 -12.73 28.76
CA TYR A 490 -29.06 -13.61 27.65
C TYR A 490 -28.74 -15.09 27.94
N GLU A 491 -27.56 -15.35 28.49
CA GLU A 491 -27.14 -16.70 28.88
C GLU A 491 -28.05 -17.30 29.97
N THR A 492 -28.41 -16.50 30.98
CA THR A 492 -29.16 -16.98 32.14
C THR A 492 -30.67 -17.04 31.92
N GLU A 493 -31.25 -16.08 31.19
CA GLU A 493 -32.70 -15.93 31.01
C GLU A 493 -33.23 -16.60 29.74
N LEU A 494 -32.43 -16.73 28.68
CA LEU A 494 -32.90 -17.29 27.40
C LEU A 494 -32.26 -18.66 27.13
N LEU A 495 -30.94 -18.74 27.17
CA LEU A 495 -30.24 -19.99 26.84
C LEU A 495 -30.48 -21.07 27.91
N LYS A 496 -30.41 -20.73 29.20
CA LYS A 496 -30.56 -21.72 30.27
C LYS A 496 -31.97 -22.35 30.36
N PRO A 497 -33.08 -21.60 30.21
CA PRO A 497 -34.41 -22.20 30.19
C PRO A 497 -34.67 -23.03 28.94
N LEU A 498 -34.27 -22.55 27.77
CA LEU A 498 -34.36 -23.32 26.51
C LEU A 498 -33.59 -24.64 26.64
N LYS A 499 -32.40 -24.59 27.25
CA LYS A 499 -31.57 -25.76 27.56
C LYS A 499 -32.30 -26.76 28.46
N ASN A 500 -33.02 -26.29 29.47
CA ASN A 500 -33.80 -27.14 30.36
C ASN A 500 -35.04 -27.73 29.66
N GLU A 501 -35.70 -26.96 28.80
CA GLU A 501 -36.88 -27.38 28.03
C GLU A 501 -36.53 -28.49 27.03
N MET A 502 -35.44 -28.31 26.27
CA MET A 502 -34.90 -29.35 25.38
C MET A 502 -34.51 -30.63 26.14
N LEU A 503 -33.93 -30.50 27.33
CA LEU A 503 -33.60 -31.66 28.18
C LEU A 503 -34.83 -32.43 28.64
N THR A 504 -35.96 -31.74 28.89
CA THR A 504 -37.22 -32.35 29.28
C THR A 504 -37.98 -33.01 28.14
N GLU A 505 -37.90 -32.49 26.91
CA GLU A 505 -38.52 -33.11 25.74
C GLU A 505 -37.81 -34.41 25.30
N LEU A 506 -36.50 -34.51 25.56
CA LEU A 506 -35.67 -35.67 25.22
C LEU A 506 -35.73 -36.79 26.29
N GLN A 507 -36.92 -37.22 26.72
CA GLN A 507 -37.08 -38.24 27.78
C GLN A 507 -36.68 -39.69 27.39
N GLY A 508 -36.19 -39.94 26.17
CA GLY A 508 -35.71 -41.27 25.71
C GLY A 508 -34.23 -41.34 25.33
N PHE A 509 -33.47 -40.27 25.47
CA PHE A 509 -32.09 -40.20 24.99
C PHE A 509 -31.06 -40.70 26.04
N PRO A 510 -30.03 -41.49 25.64
CA PRO A 510 -28.95 -41.89 26.54
C PRO A 510 -28.20 -40.70 27.13
N GLU A 511 -27.94 -40.71 28.46
CA GLU A 511 -27.28 -39.63 29.21
C GLU A 511 -25.93 -39.21 28.62
N ASP A 512 -25.18 -40.15 28.06
CA ASP A 512 -23.84 -39.91 27.49
C ASP A 512 -23.87 -38.98 26.27
N LEU A 513 -24.97 -39.02 25.49
CA LEU A 513 -25.18 -38.15 24.32
C LEU A 513 -25.71 -36.77 24.70
N LYS A 514 -26.49 -36.66 25.79
CA LYS A 514 -26.92 -35.37 26.34
C LYS A 514 -25.74 -34.53 26.83
N ARG A 515 -24.70 -35.17 27.40
CA ARG A 515 -23.45 -34.48 27.76
C ARG A 515 -22.67 -33.96 26.56
N TYR A 516 -22.51 -34.78 25.51
CA TYR A 516 -21.77 -34.39 24.31
C TYR A 516 -22.36 -33.17 23.61
N TRP A 517 -23.69 -33.14 23.46
CA TRP A 517 -24.40 -32.02 22.83
C TRP A 517 -24.29 -30.73 23.64
N MET A 518 -24.17 -30.82 24.96
CA MET A 518 -24.07 -29.66 25.84
C MET A 518 -22.66 -29.11 26.02
N ASP A 519 -21.63 -29.95 25.83
CA ASP A 519 -20.24 -29.54 25.97
C ASP A 519 -19.68 -28.95 24.65
N GLU A 520 -20.15 -29.34 23.47
CA GLU A 520 -19.70 -28.76 22.20
C GLU A 520 -20.16 -27.31 22.00
N ASP A 521 -21.43 -27.00 22.26
CA ASP A 521 -21.95 -25.64 22.08
C ASP A 521 -21.36 -24.64 23.10
N ILE A 522 -21.15 -25.09 24.35
CA ILE A 522 -20.47 -24.29 25.38
C ILE A 522 -18.97 -24.15 25.08
N PHE A 523 -18.35 -25.18 24.51
CA PHE A 523 -16.95 -25.12 24.06
C PHE A 523 -16.76 -24.07 22.96
N TRP A 524 -17.66 -24.00 21.97
CA TRP A 524 -17.57 -22.99 20.91
C TRP A 524 -17.86 -21.57 21.43
N LEU A 525 -18.90 -21.39 22.26
CA LEU A 525 -19.25 -20.09 22.84
C LEU A 525 -18.17 -19.56 23.80
N SER A 526 -17.52 -20.43 24.58
CA SER A 526 -16.42 -20.03 25.47
C SER A 526 -15.10 -19.71 24.74
N ARG A 527 -14.93 -20.20 23.51
CA ARG A 527 -13.71 -19.99 22.69
C ARG A 527 -13.82 -18.81 21.74
N MET A 528 -15.03 -18.40 21.36
CA MET A 528 -15.26 -17.24 20.50
C MET A 528 -14.58 -15.94 20.97
N PRO A 529 -14.56 -15.57 22.27
CA PRO A 529 -13.84 -14.38 22.75
C PRO A 529 -12.32 -14.49 22.53
N LYS A 530 -11.77 -15.70 22.63
CA LYS A 530 -10.34 -15.97 22.40
C LYS A 530 -9.98 -15.93 20.92
N VAL A 531 -10.83 -16.50 20.06
CA VAL A 531 -10.64 -16.49 18.60
C VAL A 531 -10.78 -15.08 18.04
N THR A 532 -11.73 -14.29 18.55
CA THR A 532 -11.90 -12.89 18.14
C THR A 532 -10.76 -12.00 18.65
N THR A 533 -10.24 -12.21 19.87
CA THR A 533 -9.05 -11.48 20.35
C THR A 533 -7.77 -11.86 19.60
N GLU A 534 -7.55 -13.13 19.30
CA GLU A 534 -6.40 -13.57 18.50
C GLU A 534 -6.49 -13.05 17.05
N GLY A 535 -7.69 -13.08 16.45
CA GLY A 535 -7.95 -12.53 15.12
C GLY A 535 -7.72 -11.01 15.03
N THR A 536 -8.21 -10.25 16.02
CA THR A 536 -8.00 -8.80 16.07
C THR A 536 -6.52 -8.44 16.28
N VAL A 537 -5.77 -9.20 17.08
CA VAL A 537 -4.31 -9.04 17.22
C VAL A 537 -3.59 -9.35 15.91
N GLN A 538 -3.98 -10.41 15.19
CA GLN A 538 -3.39 -10.73 13.89
C GLN A 538 -3.66 -9.65 12.83
N LEU A 539 -4.90 -9.15 12.75
CA LEU A 539 -5.30 -8.04 11.89
C LEU A 539 -4.50 -6.77 12.23
N LYS A 540 -4.38 -6.42 13.52
CA LYS A 540 -3.57 -5.29 13.98
C LYS A 540 -2.11 -5.43 13.56
N ASN A 541 -1.51 -6.61 13.74
CA ASN A 541 -0.12 -6.88 13.36
C ASN A 541 0.09 -6.91 11.85
N SER A 542 -0.93 -7.29 11.08
CA SER A 542 -0.91 -7.22 9.61
C SER A 542 -0.94 -5.77 9.14
N LEU A 543 -1.85 -4.98 9.70
CA LEU A 543 -2.02 -3.57 9.37
C LEU A 543 -0.77 -2.75 9.74
N SER A 544 -0.20 -2.96 10.93
CA SER A 544 1.08 -2.33 11.33
C SER A 544 2.22 -2.64 10.34
N ARG A 545 2.32 -3.88 9.87
CA ARG A 545 3.33 -4.28 8.87
C ARG A 545 3.10 -3.62 7.52
N GLN A 546 1.84 -3.45 7.11
CA GLN A 546 1.49 -2.77 5.88
C GLN A 546 1.78 -1.26 5.94
N LEU A 547 1.46 -0.61 7.06
CA LEU A 547 1.77 0.80 7.31
C LEU A 547 3.28 1.05 7.30
N ALA A 548 4.05 0.19 7.96
CA ALA A 548 5.52 0.25 7.94
C ALA A 548 6.09 0.11 6.52
N LYS A 549 5.59 -0.86 5.73
CA LYS A 549 6.00 -1.05 4.33
C LYS A 549 5.72 0.17 3.44
N ARG A 550 4.72 0.98 3.78
CA ARG A 550 4.34 2.19 3.04
C ARG A 550 4.95 3.49 3.59
N GLY A 551 5.86 3.40 4.57
CA GLY A 551 6.52 4.57 5.16
C GLY A 551 5.75 5.25 6.30
N TYR A 552 4.60 4.71 6.68
CA TYR A 552 3.77 5.22 7.79
C TYR A 552 4.03 4.50 9.11
N GLY A 553 5.22 3.92 9.30
CA GLY A 553 5.55 3.16 10.50
C GLY A 553 5.56 3.96 11.81
N HIS A 554 5.46 5.29 11.73
CA HIS A 554 5.33 6.18 12.88
C HIS A 554 3.88 6.35 13.36
N ILE A 555 2.89 5.89 12.58
CA ILE A 555 1.46 5.95 12.93
C ILE A 555 1.06 4.59 13.51
N SER A 556 0.62 4.58 14.76
CA SER A 556 0.12 3.36 15.39
C SER A 556 -1.27 2.99 14.86
N VAL A 557 -1.57 1.69 14.83
CA VAL A 557 -2.90 1.21 14.44
C VAL A 557 -3.98 1.71 15.40
N GLU A 558 -3.65 1.96 16.68
CA GLU A 558 -4.54 2.62 17.63
C GLU A 558 -4.86 4.06 17.25
N GLU A 559 -3.88 4.85 16.78
CA GLU A 559 -4.13 6.23 16.33
C GLU A 559 -5.06 6.28 15.10
N LEU A 560 -4.90 5.33 14.17
CA LEU A 560 -5.79 5.18 13.02
C LEU A 560 -7.20 4.73 13.40
N ALA A 561 -7.33 3.77 14.32
CA ALA A 561 -8.63 3.31 14.80
C ALA A 561 -9.38 4.42 15.56
N ASN A 562 -8.68 5.20 16.38
CA ASN A 562 -9.25 6.35 17.09
C ASN A 562 -9.66 7.46 16.12
N ALA A 563 -8.84 7.76 15.11
CA ALA A 563 -9.20 8.72 14.07
C ALA A 563 -10.43 8.27 13.28
N ALA A 564 -10.56 6.99 12.96
CA ALA A 564 -11.72 6.44 12.26
C ALA A 564 -13.00 6.44 13.12
N ALA A 565 -12.88 6.20 14.44
CA ALA A 565 -13.99 6.29 15.38
C ALA A 565 -14.53 7.72 15.52
N ASP A 566 -13.64 8.73 15.50
CA ASP A 566 -14.01 10.15 15.50
C ASP A 566 -14.81 10.57 14.24
N PHE A 567 -14.69 9.82 13.13
CA PHE A 567 -15.46 10.02 11.89
C PHE A 567 -16.85 9.36 11.89
N SER A 568 -17.11 8.40 12.78
CA SER A 568 -18.39 7.66 12.84
C SER A 568 -19.46 8.37 13.68
N VAL A 569 -19.05 9.33 14.52
CA VAL A 569 -19.91 10.02 15.50
C VAL A 569 -20.30 11.45 15.06
N LYS A 570 -19.94 11.86 13.84
CA LYS A 570 -20.39 13.11 13.20
C LYS A 570 -21.14 12.82 11.92
#